data_AF-A0ABD5NMC8-F1
#
_entry.id   AF-A0ABD5NMC8-F1
#
_cell.length_a   1.000
_cell.length_b   1.000
_cell.length_c   1.000
_cell.angle_alpha   90.00
_cell.angle_beta   90.00
_cell.angle_gamma   90.00
#
_symmetry.space_group_name_H-M   'P 1'
#
loop_
_entity.id
_entity.type
_entity.pdbx_description
1 polymer ?
#
loop_
_entity_poly.entity_id
_entity_poly.type
_entity_poly.pdbx_seq_one_letter_code
_entity_poly.pdbx_strand_id
1 'polypeptide(L)'
;MNDGELVPSPDEYHNYSVCPSHRSTRTYYCSRQLLEPYMHLDRPTRIASACGLVGGVANSLLVYALLTRYEYDAVVPDAVGPAVLIGPFVLGFVPLALSVYTRLIAPGVGLIGLASAVGRLEVTTPEPELVGELGGHRILDGSFHALSYARSWHVWLSLLVVAGIAEFAVRGGYGLGDARLQRLPRFPLPRSTDIILVSIGSGLVGTATVGLLVQSTDWGGLGAALGGGFTALATAVALGALLQWGLLAPLLLYAWYVPIALRAEVFSSPDSGVHFIVVGGLGVVSVAVAALEFLLRSALLGWDGGRFSGDGGSDTTTAGGQ
;
A
#
# COMPACT_ATOMS: atom_id res chain seq x y z
N MET A 1 -7.00 78.79 -41.07
CA MET A 1 -7.81 77.92 -40.19
C MET A 1 -6.87 76.87 -39.65
N ASN A 2 -6.32 77.17 -38.48
CA ASN A 2 -5.74 76.19 -37.57
C ASN A 2 -6.86 75.26 -37.12
N ASP A 3 -6.51 74.00 -36.83
CA ASP A 3 -6.93 73.30 -35.60
C ASP A 3 -6.00 72.09 -35.47
N GLY A 4 -5.04 72.22 -34.56
CA GLY A 4 -4.21 71.13 -34.06
C GLY A 4 -4.53 70.91 -32.60
N GLU A 5 -4.87 69.69 -32.21
CA GLU A 5 -5.00 69.17 -30.85
C GLU A 5 -5.07 67.63 -31.00
N LEU A 6 -4.55 66.76 -30.13
CA LEU A 6 -3.79 66.84 -28.89
C LEU A 6 -3.23 65.42 -28.69
N VAL A 7 -1.91 65.31 -28.49
CA VAL A 7 -1.24 64.08 -28.07
C VAL A 7 -1.47 63.91 -26.56
N PRO A 8 -2.02 62.78 -26.07
CA PRO A 8 -2.06 62.53 -24.63
C PRO A 8 -0.68 62.13 -24.11
N SER A 9 -0.22 62.90 -23.13
CA SER A 9 1.01 62.75 -22.35
C SER A 9 1.05 61.45 -21.54
N PRO A 10 2.22 60.79 -21.41
CA PRO A 10 2.40 59.64 -20.54
C PRO A 10 2.96 60.10 -19.19
N ASP A 11 2.11 60.33 -18.19
CA ASP A 11 2.57 60.49 -16.81
C ASP A 11 1.37 60.31 -15.86
N GLU A 12 1.22 59.12 -15.27
CA GLU A 12 0.80 59.06 -13.87
C GLU A 12 1.26 57.75 -13.21
N TYR A 13 2.34 57.90 -12.46
CA TYR A 13 2.84 56.94 -11.48
C TYR A 13 1.77 56.69 -10.41
N HIS A 14 1.14 55.53 -10.43
CA HIS A 14 0.45 55.03 -9.24
C HIS A 14 1.43 54.31 -8.31
N ASN A 15 1.86 55.08 -7.31
CA ASN A 15 2.39 54.67 -6.02
C ASN A 15 1.58 53.49 -5.45
N TYR A 16 2.12 52.27 -5.53
CA TYR A 16 1.68 51.21 -4.64
C TYR A 16 2.32 51.43 -3.28
N SER A 17 1.46 51.78 -2.34
CA SER A 17 1.69 51.96 -0.92
C SER A 17 2.52 50.83 -0.31
N VAL A 18 3.64 51.22 0.27
CA VAL A 18 4.42 50.48 1.26
C VAL A 18 3.51 50.09 2.43
N CYS A 19 3.34 48.79 2.70
CA CYS A 19 2.72 48.33 3.94
C CYS A 19 3.63 48.64 5.13
N PRO A 20 3.14 49.33 6.18
CA PRO A 20 3.93 49.60 7.36
C PRO A 20 4.09 48.32 8.18
N SER A 21 5.33 48.01 8.53
CA SER A 21 5.69 47.02 9.54
C SER A 21 5.15 47.45 10.91
N HIS A 22 4.07 46.82 11.38
CA HIS A 22 3.65 46.97 12.77
C HIS A 22 3.73 45.62 13.50
N ARG A 23 4.73 45.54 14.39
CA ARG A 23 4.81 44.56 15.47
C ARG A 23 3.64 44.76 16.44
N SER A 24 3.28 43.64 17.05
CA SER A 24 2.69 43.47 18.38
C SER A 24 1.17 43.31 18.47
N THR A 25 0.81 42.07 18.85
CA THR A 25 -0.27 41.70 19.78
C THR A 25 -1.70 42.04 19.42
N ARG A 26 -2.40 41.07 18.81
CA ARG A 26 -3.77 40.71 19.18
C ARG A 26 -4.03 39.22 18.90
N THR A 27 -3.97 38.46 19.97
CA THR A 27 -4.44 37.09 20.09
C THR A 27 -5.97 37.09 20.22
N TYR A 28 -6.61 36.01 19.74
CA TYR A 28 -8.00 35.60 19.98
C TYR A 28 -9.11 36.33 19.21
N TYR A 29 -9.31 36.01 17.91
CA TYR A 29 -10.65 35.91 17.28
C TYR A 29 -10.56 35.19 15.90
N CYS A 30 -9.86 34.06 15.84
CA CYS A 30 -9.89 33.19 14.65
C CYS A 30 -10.01 31.72 15.07
N SER A 31 -10.97 31.42 15.95
CA SER A 31 -11.26 30.06 16.43
C SER A 31 -12.73 29.66 16.25
N ARG A 32 -13.55 30.48 15.58
CA ARG A 32 -15.00 30.25 15.47
C ARG A 32 -15.55 30.13 14.04
N GLN A 33 -14.68 30.00 13.04
CA GLN A 33 -15.02 29.51 11.69
C GLN A 33 -14.51 28.08 11.43
N LEU A 34 -13.95 27.43 12.45
CA LEU A 34 -13.45 26.04 12.38
C LEU A 34 -14.50 24.99 12.78
N LEU A 35 -15.74 25.39 13.07
CA LEU A 35 -16.77 24.53 13.64
C LEU A 35 -18.18 24.92 13.16
N GLU A 36 -18.41 24.94 11.85
CA GLU A 36 -19.71 24.56 11.30
C GLU A 36 -19.51 23.74 10.02
N PRO A 37 -20.33 22.70 9.83
CA PRO A 37 -19.84 21.38 9.48
C PRO A 37 -19.91 21.22 7.97
N TYR A 38 -18.75 21.06 7.33
CA TYR A 38 -18.66 20.40 6.03
C TYR A 38 -19.00 18.91 6.20
N MET A 39 -20.27 18.65 6.50
CA MET A 39 -20.94 17.37 6.29
C MET A 39 -21.40 17.27 4.83
N HIS A 40 -20.71 17.94 3.90
CA HIS A 40 -20.49 17.36 2.58
C HIS A 40 -19.55 16.18 2.77
N LEU A 41 -20.10 15.07 3.29
CA LEU A 41 -19.58 13.75 2.93
C LEU A 41 -19.71 13.70 1.41
N ASP A 42 -18.64 14.12 0.75
CA ASP A 42 -18.50 14.16 -0.69
C ASP A 42 -19.08 12.87 -1.26
N ARG A 43 -20.09 12.99 -2.12
CA ARG A 43 -20.73 11.90 -2.87
C ARG A 43 -19.77 10.75 -3.27
N PRO A 44 -18.55 10.97 -3.77
CA PRO A 44 -17.56 9.91 -4.03
C PRO A 44 -17.14 9.06 -2.81
N THR A 45 -17.17 9.59 -1.59
CA THR A 45 -16.91 8.81 -0.37
C THR A 45 -18.02 7.78 -0.13
N ARG A 46 -19.28 8.10 -0.45
CA ARG A 46 -20.40 7.15 -0.35
C ARG A 46 -20.29 6.01 -1.36
N ILE A 47 -19.87 6.31 -2.60
CA ILE A 47 -19.69 5.30 -3.65
C ILE A 47 -18.55 4.35 -3.26
N ALA A 48 -17.42 4.87 -2.79
CA ALA A 48 -16.31 4.06 -2.31
C ALA A 48 -16.74 3.14 -1.16
N SER A 49 -17.48 3.66 -0.17
CA SER A 49 -18.01 2.85 0.94
C SER A 49 -19.00 1.79 0.46
N ALA A 50 -19.90 2.12 -0.48
CA ALA A 50 -20.86 1.16 -1.03
C ALA A 50 -20.17 0.04 -1.82
N CYS A 51 -19.21 0.38 -2.69
CA CYS A 51 -18.42 -0.60 -3.42
C CYS A 51 -17.57 -1.46 -2.48
N GLY A 52 -16.97 -0.86 -1.45
CA GLY A 52 -16.30 -1.60 -0.38
C GLY A 52 -17.26 -2.57 0.30
N LEU A 53 -18.45 -2.12 0.69
CA LEU A 53 -19.44 -2.98 1.34
C LEU A 53 -19.82 -4.18 0.46
N VAL A 54 -20.09 -3.94 -0.83
CA VAL A 54 -20.36 -5.01 -1.79
C VAL A 54 -19.17 -5.97 -1.89
N GLY A 55 -17.94 -5.46 -1.96
CA GLY A 55 -16.72 -6.28 -1.99
C GLY A 55 -16.53 -7.13 -0.74
N GLY A 56 -16.70 -6.54 0.43
CA GLY A 56 -16.59 -7.23 1.71
C GLY A 56 -17.64 -8.32 1.84
N VAL A 57 -18.91 -8.02 1.57
CA VAL A 57 -19.98 -9.02 1.61
C VAL A 57 -19.73 -10.13 0.59
N ALA A 58 -19.40 -9.80 -0.65
CA ALA A 58 -19.13 -10.81 -1.69
C ALA A 58 -17.96 -11.72 -1.32
N ASN A 59 -16.87 -11.16 -0.78
CA ASN A 59 -15.70 -11.95 -0.38
C ASN A 59 -15.99 -12.84 0.84
N SER A 60 -16.70 -12.32 1.85
CA SER A 60 -17.14 -13.14 2.99
C SER A 60 -18.11 -14.24 2.59
N LEU A 61 -19.05 -13.95 1.67
CA LEU A 61 -19.98 -14.97 1.16
C LEU A 61 -19.26 -16.04 0.35
N LEU A 62 -18.26 -15.67 -0.44
CA LEU A 62 -17.41 -16.63 -1.14
C LEU A 62 -16.70 -17.55 -0.15
N VAL A 63 -16.04 -16.99 0.87
CA VAL A 63 -15.36 -17.78 1.90
C VAL A 63 -16.35 -18.66 2.67
N TYR A 64 -17.49 -18.12 3.10
CA TYR A 64 -18.54 -18.89 3.75
C TYR A 64 -19.04 -20.05 2.89
N ALA A 65 -19.27 -19.81 1.60
CA ALA A 65 -19.70 -20.83 0.65
C ALA A 65 -18.64 -21.94 0.47
N LEU A 66 -17.35 -21.59 0.43
CA LEU A 66 -16.27 -22.58 0.38
C LEU A 66 -16.23 -23.40 1.68
N LEU A 67 -16.23 -22.74 2.85
CA LEU A 67 -16.14 -23.42 4.15
C LEU A 67 -17.34 -24.36 4.41
N THR A 68 -18.56 -23.92 4.04
CA THR A 68 -19.77 -24.76 4.18
C THR A 68 -19.80 -25.91 3.19
N ARG A 69 -19.38 -25.68 1.93
CA ARG A 69 -19.35 -26.72 0.89
C ARG A 69 -18.47 -27.91 1.28
N TYR A 70 -17.35 -27.65 1.94
CA TYR A 70 -16.39 -28.67 2.36
C TYR A 70 -16.55 -29.06 3.84
N GLU A 71 -17.67 -28.69 4.46
CA GLU A 71 -18.01 -29.07 5.85
C GLU A 71 -16.90 -28.81 6.87
N TYR A 72 -16.18 -27.69 6.72
CA TYR A 72 -15.02 -27.39 7.57
C TYR A 72 -15.36 -27.36 9.07
N ASP A 73 -16.60 -27.02 9.45
CA ASP A 73 -17.10 -27.05 10.82
C ASP A 73 -17.11 -28.45 11.45
N ALA A 74 -17.26 -29.51 10.65
CA ALA A 74 -17.22 -30.89 11.14
C ALA A 74 -15.83 -31.24 11.67
N VAL A 75 -14.81 -30.52 11.19
CA VAL A 75 -13.40 -30.79 11.39
C VAL A 75 -12.76 -29.76 12.34
N VAL A 76 -13.02 -28.48 12.09
CA VAL A 76 -12.53 -27.33 12.87
C VAL A 76 -13.75 -26.61 13.45
N PRO A 77 -13.96 -26.68 14.78
CA PRO A 77 -15.05 -25.95 15.42
C PRO A 77 -15.00 -24.45 15.10
N ASP A 78 -16.16 -23.86 14.87
CA ASP A 78 -16.36 -22.44 14.55
C ASP A 78 -15.65 -21.95 13.27
N ALA A 79 -15.40 -22.83 12.29
CA ALA A 79 -14.78 -22.46 11.03
C ALA A 79 -15.62 -21.46 10.23
N VAL A 80 -16.97 -21.56 10.24
CA VAL A 80 -17.87 -20.51 9.70
C VAL A 80 -18.36 -19.51 10.74
N GLY A 81 -17.68 -19.43 11.89
CA GLY A 81 -17.97 -18.44 12.91
C GLY A 81 -17.78 -17.00 12.40
N PRO A 82 -18.50 -16.02 12.98
CA PRO A 82 -18.42 -14.63 12.55
C PRO A 82 -17.01 -14.04 12.67
N ALA A 83 -16.22 -14.50 13.66
CA ALA A 83 -14.82 -14.10 13.83
C ALA A 83 -13.96 -14.41 12.60
N VAL A 84 -14.19 -15.57 11.95
CA VAL A 84 -13.46 -15.97 10.74
C VAL A 84 -13.89 -15.14 9.53
N LEU A 85 -15.17 -14.77 9.44
CA LEU A 85 -15.73 -14.06 8.28
C LEU A 85 -15.46 -12.54 8.27
N ILE A 86 -15.11 -11.95 9.41
CA ILE A 86 -14.72 -10.54 9.51
C ILE A 86 -13.44 -10.25 8.71
N GLY A 87 -12.45 -11.15 8.75
CA GLY A 87 -11.21 -11.00 8.00
C GLY A 87 -11.43 -10.86 6.48
N PRO A 88 -12.09 -11.84 5.84
CA PRO A 88 -12.52 -11.76 4.44
C PRO A 88 -13.37 -10.53 4.13
N PHE A 89 -14.23 -10.08 5.06
CA PHE A 89 -15.03 -8.87 4.85
C PHE A 89 -14.12 -7.66 4.72
N VAL A 90 -13.19 -7.47 5.65
CA VAL A 90 -12.23 -6.36 5.63
C VAL A 90 -11.35 -6.44 4.38
N LEU A 91 -10.90 -7.65 4.03
CA LEU A 91 -10.08 -7.90 2.85
C LEU A 91 -10.83 -7.62 1.54
N GLY A 92 -12.15 -7.80 1.50
CA GLY A 92 -12.98 -7.40 0.35
C GLY A 92 -13.30 -5.91 0.35
N PHE A 93 -13.54 -5.34 1.53
CA PHE A 93 -13.98 -3.96 1.71
C PHE A 93 -12.88 -2.96 1.39
N VAL A 94 -11.72 -3.10 2.03
CA VAL A 94 -10.66 -2.09 2.01
C VAL A 94 -10.08 -1.91 0.60
N PRO A 95 -9.67 -2.97 -0.13
CA PRO A 95 -9.06 -2.82 -1.46
C PRO A 95 -10.03 -2.26 -2.49
N LEU A 96 -11.31 -2.65 -2.47
CA LEU A 96 -12.31 -2.10 -3.39
C LEU A 96 -12.66 -0.65 -3.05
N ALA A 97 -12.86 -0.34 -1.78
CA ALA A 97 -13.10 1.04 -1.35
C ALA A 97 -11.92 1.93 -1.74
N LEU A 98 -10.69 1.48 -1.50
CA LEU A 98 -9.47 2.21 -1.85
C LEU A 98 -9.35 2.38 -3.37
N SER A 99 -9.60 1.32 -4.14
CA SER A 99 -9.56 1.37 -5.61
C SER A 99 -10.57 2.36 -6.19
N VAL A 100 -11.80 2.38 -5.67
CA VAL A 100 -12.83 3.33 -6.12
C VAL A 100 -12.53 4.76 -5.65
N TYR A 101 -12.05 4.92 -4.42
CA TYR A 101 -11.74 6.22 -3.84
C TYR A 101 -10.55 6.91 -4.50
N THR A 102 -9.52 6.14 -4.87
CA THR A 102 -8.24 6.66 -5.40
C THR A 102 -8.06 6.46 -6.91
N ARG A 103 -8.87 5.57 -7.52
CA ARG A 103 -8.72 5.06 -8.90
C ARG A 103 -7.41 4.30 -9.15
N LEU A 104 -6.85 3.73 -8.09
CA LEU A 104 -5.85 2.67 -8.17
C LEU A 104 -6.53 1.36 -8.58
N ILE A 105 -5.92 0.61 -9.47
CA ILE A 105 -6.46 -0.62 -10.05
C ILE A 105 -5.87 -1.86 -9.37
N ALA A 106 -4.60 -1.80 -8.96
CA ALA A 106 -3.84 -2.92 -8.42
C ALA A 106 -4.47 -3.54 -7.15
N PRO A 107 -4.99 -2.78 -6.17
CA PRO A 107 -5.63 -3.38 -4.99
C PRO A 107 -6.90 -4.17 -5.36
N GLY A 108 -7.74 -3.62 -6.24
CA GLY A 108 -8.99 -4.26 -6.66
C GLY A 108 -8.77 -5.49 -7.56
N VAL A 109 -7.89 -5.38 -8.56
CA VAL A 109 -7.52 -6.52 -9.42
C VAL A 109 -6.77 -7.59 -8.63
N GLY A 110 -5.89 -7.19 -7.72
CA GLY A 110 -5.18 -8.10 -6.82
C GLY A 110 -6.14 -8.89 -5.94
N LEU A 111 -7.16 -8.25 -5.37
CA LEU A 111 -8.22 -8.91 -4.61
C LEU A 111 -8.96 -9.96 -5.46
N ILE A 112 -9.40 -9.59 -6.67
CA ILE A 112 -10.12 -10.51 -7.57
C ILE A 112 -9.24 -11.69 -7.95
N GLY A 113 -7.98 -11.43 -8.30
CA GLY A 113 -7.01 -12.48 -8.64
C GLY A 113 -6.77 -13.43 -7.47
N LEU A 114 -6.62 -12.89 -6.25
CA LEU A 114 -6.41 -13.67 -5.04
C LEU A 114 -7.63 -14.54 -4.70
N ALA A 115 -8.83 -13.96 -4.66
CA ALA A 115 -10.07 -14.70 -4.38
C ALA A 115 -10.32 -15.80 -5.42
N SER A 116 -10.07 -15.51 -6.71
CA SER A 116 -10.19 -16.49 -7.79
C SER A 116 -9.17 -17.60 -7.68
N ALA A 117 -7.92 -17.28 -7.30
CA ALA A 117 -6.87 -18.27 -7.09
C ALA A 117 -7.21 -19.20 -5.92
N VAL A 118 -7.71 -18.66 -4.80
CA VAL A 118 -8.14 -19.46 -3.64
C VAL A 118 -9.31 -20.36 -4.01
N GLY A 119 -10.36 -19.81 -4.63
CA GLY A 119 -11.49 -20.63 -5.07
C GLY A 119 -11.09 -21.72 -6.06
N ARG A 120 -10.15 -21.43 -6.96
CA ARG A 120 -9.58 -22.44 -7.87
C ARG A 120 -8.81 -23.50 -7.11
N LEU A 121 -7.91 -23.12 -6.19
CA LEU A 121 -7.13 -24.08 -5.40
C LEU A 121 -8.07 -25.01 -4.66
N GLU A 122 -9.01 -24.46 -3.89
CA GLU A 122 -9.99 -25.21 -3.10
C GLU A 122 -10.77 -26.23 -3.95
N VAL A 123 -11.18 -25.85 -5.17
CA VAL A 123 -11.95 -26.75 -6.06
C VAL A 123 -11.09 -27.78 -6.79
N THR A 124 -9.78 -27.53 -6.91
CA THR A 124 -8.87 -28.42 -7.66
C THR A 124 -8.01 -29.31 -6.77
N THR A 125 -7.93 -29.02 -5.47
CA THR A 125 -7.25 -29.86 -4.48
C THR A 125 -8.22 -30.88 -3.86
N PRO A 126 -7.72 -32.07 -3.48
CA PRO A 126 -8.52 -33.03 -2.71
C PRO A 126 -9.03 -32.43 -1.41
N GLU A 127 -10.20 -32.89 -0.97
CA GLU A 127 -10.81 -32.46 0.29
C GLU A 127 -9.97 -32.95 1.48
N PRO A 128 -9.91 -32.20 2.59
CA PRO A 128 -9.23 -32.66 3.78
C PRO A 128 -9.96 -33.84 4.43
N GLU A 129 -9.26 -34.94 4.65
CA GLU A 129 -9.79 -36.18 5.22
C GLU A 129 -9.28 -36.39 6.65
N LEU A 130 -10.13 -36.97 7.51
CA LEU A 130 -9.74 -37.39 8.85
C LEU A 130 -8.97 -38.70 8.79
N VAL A 131 -7.66 -38.65 9.04
CA VAL A 131 -6.78 -39.83 9.00
C VAL A 131 -6.68 -40.54 10.36
N GLY A 132 -6.98 -39.84 11.45
CA GLY A 132 -7.08 -40.46 12.77
C GLY A 132 -7.23 -39.46 13.90
N GLU A 133 -7.14 -39.97 15.13
CA GLU A 133 -7.09 -39.15 16.35
C GLU A 133 -5.85 -39.55 17.15
N LEU A 134 -5.04 -38.55 17.56
CA LEU A 134 -3.85 -38.76 18.38
C LEU A 134 -3.93 -37.85 19.61
N GLY A 135 -3.95 -38.45 20.80
CA GLY A 135 -4.00 -37.71 22.06
C GLY A 135 -5.25 -36.83 22.24
N GLY A 136 -6.38 -37.20 21.61
CA GLY A 136 -7.61 -36.40 21.62
C GLY A 136 -7.63 -35.24 20.59
N HIS A 137 -6.60 -35.13 19.76
CA HIS A 137 -6.56 -34.21 18.62
C HIS A 137 -6.82 -34.96 17.32
N ARG A 138 -7.73 -34.43 16.50
CA ARG A 138 -8.02 -34.96 15.15
C ARG A 138 -6.85 -34.65 14.22
N ILE A 139 -6.29 -35.70 13.62
CA ILE A 139 -5.26 -35.59 12.58
C ILE A 139 -5.97 -35.57 11.23
N LEU A 140 -5.73 -34.50 10.49
CA LEU A 140 -6.35 -34.24 9.21
C LEU A 140 -5.26 -34.23 8.16
N ASP A 141 -5.49 -34.93 7.06
CA ASP A 141 -4.63 -34.90 5.89
C ASP A 141 -5.34 -34.13 4.78
N GLY A 142 -4.64 -33.17 4.19
CA GLY A 142 -5.17 -32.28 3.17
C GLY A 142 -5.08 -30.79 3.53
N SER A 143 -5.29 -29.96 2.52
CA SER A 143 -5.05 -28.52 2.56
C SER A 143 -6.31 -27.72 2.85
N PHE A 144 -6.26 -26.83 3.84
CA PHE A 144 -7.37 -25.97 4.23
C PHE A 144 -7.30 -24.58 3.59
N HIS A 145 -7.35 -24.45 2.26
CA HIS A 145 -7.02 -23.18 1.60
C HIS A 145 -8.00 -22.05 1.94
N ALA A 146 -9.31 -22.30 1.95
CA ALA A 146 -10.31 -21.27 2.28
C ALA A 146 -10.16 -20.76 3.73
N LEU A 147 -9.86 -21.65 4.67
CA LEU A 147 -9.67 -21.29 6.08
C LEU A 147 -8.34 -20.57 6.30
N SER A 148 -7.24 -21.04 5.70
CA SER A 148 -5.95 -20.34 5.74
C SER A 148 -6.05 -18.95 5.10
N TYR A 149 -6.77 -18.82 3.99
CA TYR A 149 -7.04 -17.53 3.36
C TYR A 149 -7.78 -16.58 4.32
N ALA A 150 -8.81 -17.08 5.01
CA ALA A 150 -9.60 -16.29 5.96
C ALA A 150 -8.80 -15.89 7.20
N ARG A 151 -8.00 -16.79 7.76
CA ARG A 151 -7.18 -16.54 8.97
C ARG A 151 -6.00 -15.60 8.68
N SER A 152 -5.39 -15.72 7.50
CA SER A 152 -4.27 -14.89 7.05
C SER A 152 -4.70 -13.63 6.28
N TRP A 153 -5.94 -13.15 6.46
CA TRP A 153 -6.49 -11.98 5.75
C TRP A 153 -5.62 -10.72 5.85
N HIS A 154 -4.95 -10.53 6.99
CA HIS A 154 -4.09 -9.39 7.27
C HIS A 154 -2.83 -9.38 6.41
N VAL A 155 -2.27 -10.56 6.11
CA VAL A 155 -1.14 -10.72 5.17
C VAL A 155 -1.55 -10.27 3.78
N TRP A 156 -2.68 -10.79 3.29
CA TRP A 156 -3.22 -10.42 1.98
C TRP A 156 -3.53 -8.93 1.88
N LEU A 157 -4.13 -8.36 2.92
CA LEU A 157 -4.44 -6.94 2.95
C LEU A 157 -3.18 -6.09 2.87
N SER A 158 -2.14 -6.44 3.63
CA SER A 158 -0.85 -5.72 3.60
C SER A 158 -0.23 -5.70 2.20
N LEU A 159 -0.26 -6.83 1.48
CA LEU A 159 0.25 -6.92 0.11
C LEU A 159 -0.56 -6.06 -0.87
N LEU A 160 -1.89 -6.03 -0.73
CA LEU A 160 -2.74 -5.20 -1.57
C LEU A 160 -2.53 -3.71 -1.31
N VAL A 161 -2.26 -3.33 -0.06
CA VAL A 161 -1.88 -1.95 0.29
C VAL A 161 -0.54 -1.59 -0.35
N VAL A 162 0.48 -2.45 -0.23
CA VAL A 162 1.79 -2.24 -0.87
C VAL A 162 1.65 -2.14 -2.40
N ALA A 163 0.82 -2.98 -3.02
CA ALA A 163 0.52 -2.90 -4.45
C ALA A 163 -0.13 -1.56 -4.84
N GLY A 164 -1.02 -1.02 -3.99
CA GLY A 164 -1.61 0.31 -4.19
C GLY A 164 -0.58 1.44 -4.09
N ILE A 165 0.32 1.40 -3.09
CA ILE A 165 1.41 2.37 -2.95
C ILE A 165 2.34 2.31 -4.16
N ALA A 166 2.69 1.09 -4.60
CA ALA A 166 3.54 0.88 -5.75
C ALA A 166 2.90 1.39 -7.05
N GLU A 167 1.62 1.09 -7.30
CA GLU A 167 0.91 1.64 -8.46
C GLU A 167 0.85 3.17 -8.41
N PHE A 168 0.56 3.76 -7.25
CA PHE A 168 0.55 5.21 -7.08
C PHE A 168 1.91 5.82 -7.46
N ALA A 169 3.01 5.25 -6.94
CA ALA A 169 4.36 5.72 -7.23
C ALA A 169 4.74 5.57 -8.71
N VAL A 170 4.37 4.44 -9.33
CA VAL A 170 4.63 4.20 -10.75
C VAL A 170 3.83 5.17 -11.62
N ARG A 171 2.54 5.34 -11.35
CA ARG A 171 1.67 6.20 -12.16
C ARG A 171 1.99 7.68 -11.99
N GLY A 172 2.22 8.11 -10.75
CA GLY A 172 2.57 9.49 -10.44
C GLY A 172 3.99 9.87 -10.82
N GLY A 173 4.96 8.98 -10.61
CA GLY A 173 6.37 9.25 -10.94
C GLY A 173 6.66 9.19 -12.44
N TYR A 174 6.01 8.28 -13.18
CA TYR A 174 6.19 8.14 -14.64
C TYR A 174 5.11 8.83 -15.48
N GLY A 175 4.16 9.54 -14.86
CA GLY A 175 3.06 10.23 -15.56
C GLY A 175 2.06 9.31 -16.27
N LEU A 176 1.99 8.03 -15.87
CA LEU A 176 1.12 7.03 -16.51
C LEU A 176 -0.34 7.18 -16.06
N GLY A 177 -1.13 7.88 -16.86
CA GLY A 177 -2.57 8.04 -16.60
C GLY A 177 -2.86 8.88 -15.35
N ASP A 178 -2.01 9.87 -15.09
CA ASP A 178 -2.00 10.68 -13.88
C ASP A 178 -3.28 11.52 -13.73
N ALA A 179 -3.83 11.98 -14.86
CA ALA A 179 -5.12 12.68 -14.94
C ALA A 179 -6.31 11.85 -14.42
N ARG A 180 -6.15 10.53 -14.24
CA ARG A 180 -7.19 9.67 -13.67
C ARG A 180 -7.04 9.43 -12.18
N LEU A 181 -5.90 9.73 -11.55
CA LEU A 181 -5.74 9.59 -10.10
C LEU A 181 -6.58 10.65 -9.38
N GLN A 182 -7.23 10.26 -8.30
CA GLN A 182 -8.09 11.16 -7.51
C GLN A 182 -7.68 11.12 -6.05
N ARG A 183 -7.70 12.29 -5.39
CA ARG A 183 -7.54 12.42 -3.93
C ARG A 183 -6.22 11.84 -3.40
N LEU A 184 -5.20 11.85 -4.24
CA LEU A 184 -3.82 11.50 -3.90
C LEU A 184 -2.94 12.76 -4.00
N PRO A 185 -1.84 12.83 -3.21
CA PRO A 185 -0.88 13.90 -3.35
C PRO A 185 -0.25 13.87 -4.75
N ARG A 186 0.12 15.05 -5.27
CA ARG A 186 0.80 15.18 -6.56
C ARG A 186 2.28 14.86 -6.38
N PHE A 187 2.88 14.23 -7.38
CA PHE A 187 4.33 14.08 -7.46
C PHE A 187 4.98 15.38 -7.97
N PRO A 188 6.22 15.70 -7.57
CA PRO A 188 7.06 14.97 -6.62
C PRO A 188 6.56 15.08 -5.17
N LEU A 189 6.73 14.02 -4.39
CA LEU A 189 6.30 13.97 -2.99
C LEU A 189 7.31 14.65 -2.06
N PRO A 190 6.85 15.26 -0.95
CA PRO A 190 7.76 15.69 0.10
C PRO A 190 8.32 14.46 0.83
N ARG A 191 9.61 14.51 1.21
CA ARG A 191 10.32 13.40 1.89
C ARG A 191 9.58 12.84 3.10
N SER A 192 8.88 13.69 3.85
CA SER A 192 8.07 13.25 4.99
C SER A 192 6.94 12.29 4.58
N THR A 193 6.30 12.55 3.44
CA THR A 193 5.24 11.67 2.90
C THR A 193 5.82 10.38 2.37
N ASP A 194 6.98 10.42 1.70
CA ASP A 194 7.68 9.20 1.26
C ASP A 194 8.02 8.30 2.44
N ILE A 195 8.64 8.86 3.49
CA ILE A 195 8.98 8.11 4.71
C ILE A 195 7.72 7.52 5.33
N ILE A 196 6.63 8.28 5.43
CA ILE A 196 5.36 7.78 5.97
C ILE A 196 4.83 6.59 5.15
N LEU A 197 4.80 6.69 3.82
CA LEU A 197 4.30 5.62 2.95
C LEU A 197 5.16 4.36 3.07
N VAL A 198 6.50 4.51 3.06
CA VAL A 198 7.44 3.39 3.23
C VAL A 198 7.26 2.76 4.61
N SER A 199 7.18 3.55 5.67
CA SER A 199 7.02 3.05 7.05
C SER A 199 5.68 2.35 7.24
N ILE A 200 4.59 2.88 6.68
CA ILE A 200 3.27 2.23 6.76
C ILE A 200 3.28 0.91 5.98
N GLY A 201 3.76 0.92 4.73
CA GLY A 201 3.80 -0.30 3.90
C GLY A 201 4.68 -1.39 4.52
N SER A 202 5.90 -1.05 4.91
CA SER A 202 6.81 -2.00 5.57
C SER A 202 6.32 -2.47 6.94
N GLY A 203 5.78 -1.56 7.75
CA GLY A 203 5.22 -1.89 9.06
C GLY A 203 4.02 -2.83 8.96
N LEU A 204 3.11 -2.61 8.00
CA LEU A 204 1.97 -3.50 7.76
C LEU A 204 2.41 -4.92 7.38
N VAL A 205 3.34 -5.05 6.42
CA VAL A 205 3.82 -6.38 6.00
C VAL A 205 4.58 -7.08 7.12
N GLY A 206 5.42 -6.34 7.86
CA GLY A 206 6.17 -6.89 8.98
C GLY A 206 5.25 -7.37 10.11
N THR A 207 4.31 -6.53 10.55
CA THR A 207 3.34 -6.90 11.60
C THR A 207 2.43 -8.04 11.16
N ALA A 208 2.01 -8.06 9.89
CA ALA A 208 1.23 -9.15 9.35
C ALA A 208 2.02 -10.48 9.36
N THR A 209 3.30 -10.42 9.02
CA THR A 209 4.20 -11.58 9.08
C THR A 209 4.41 -12.07 10.51
N VAL A 210 4.59 -11.17 11.49
CA VAL A 210 4.64 -11.55 12.90
C VAL A 210 3.35 -12.27 13.30
N GLY A 211 2.19 -11.72 12.93
CA GLY A 211 0.89 -12.32 13.21
C GLY A 211 0.75 -13.72 12.64
N LEU A 212 1.23 -13.93 11.41
CA LEU A 212 1.26 -15.25 10.76
C LEU A 212 2.17 -16.22 11.52
N LEU A 213 3.40 -15.81 11.85
CA LEU A 213 4.38 -16.66 12.52
C LEU A 213 4.01 -16.98 13.97
N VAL A 214 3.37 -16.06 14.69
CA VAL A 214 2.89 -16.33 16.06
C VAL A 214 1.72 -17.32 16.04
N GLN A 215 0.95 -17.38 14.95
CA GLN A 215 -0.09 -18.40 14.77
C GLN A 215 0.49 -19.78 14.44
N SER A 216 1.66 -19.84 13.82
CA SER A 216 2.40 -21.09 13.66
C SER A 216 3.01 -21.51 15.00
N THR A 217 2.70 -22.72 15.45
CA THR A 217 3.08 -23.21 16.80
C THR A 217 4.59 -23.36 17.02
N ASP A 218 5.36 -23.32 15.93
CA ASP A 218 6.78 -23.67 15.91
C ASP A 218 7.71 -22.46 16.12
N TRP A 219 7.19 -21.23 16.03
CA TRP A 219 8.00 -20.02 16.10
C TRP A 219 7.82 -19.29 17.44
N GLY A 220 8.88 -19.29 18.25
CA GLY A 220 8.96 -18.45 19.44
C GLY A 220 8.92 -16.95 19.09
N GLY A 221 8.55 -16.10 20.06
CA GLY A 221 8.33 -14.67 19.83
C GLY A 221 9.52 -13.92 19.19
N LEU A 222 10.76 -14.35 19.49
CA LEU A 222 11.95 -13.78 18.86
C LEU A 222 12.07 -14.16 17.38
N GLY A 223 11.77 -15.40 17.02
CA GLY A 223 11.79 -15.85 15.63
C GLY A 223 10.71 -15.16 14.78
N ALA A 224 9.50 -15.02 15.33
CA ALA A 224 8.43 -14.27 14.69
C ALA A 224 8.80 -12.80 14.46
N ALA A 225 9.41 -12.16 15.47
CA ALA A 225 9.90 -10.77 15.35
C ALA A 225 10.98 -10.61 14.28
N LEU A 226 11.91 -11.56 14.16
CA LEU A 226 12.93 -11.57 13.11
C LEU A 226 12.32 -11.73 11.72
N GLY A 227 11.39 -12.67 11.53
CA GLY A 227 10.68 -12.85 10.26
C GLY A 227 9.90 -11.60 9.83
N GLY A 228 9.22 -10.96 10.79
CA GLY A 228 8.58 -9.66 10.59
C GLY A 228 9.56 -8.55 10.23
N GLY A 229 10.72 -8.51 10.89
CA GLY A 229 11.77 -7.54 10.58
C GLY A 229 12.34 -7.70 9.17
N PHE A 230 12.58 -8.93 8.73
CA PHE A 230 13.08 -9.22 7.39
C PHE A 230 12.09 -8.85 6.28
N THR A 231 10.81 -9.16 6.45
CA THR A 231 9.77 -8.79 5.49
C THR A 231 9.53 -7.29 5.46
N ALA A 232 9.55 -6.61 6.61
CA ALA A 232 9.48 -5.16 6.69
C ALA A 232 10.67 -4.52 5.96
N LEU A 233 11.89 -5.01 6.19
CA LEU A 233 13.10 -4.50 5.54
C LEU A 233 13.03 -4.66 4.01
N ALA A 234 12.68 -5.84 3.51
CA ALA A 234 12.55 -6.09 2.08
C ALA A 234 11.50 -5.16 1.44
N THR A 235 10.37 -4.96 2.12
CA THR A 235 9.32 -4.02 1.67
C THR A 235 9.81 -2.57 1.68
N ALA A 236 10.53 -2.17 2.73
CA ALA A 236 11.07 -0.83 2.85
C ALA A 236 12.10 -0.51 1.76
N VAL A 237 12.98 -1.47 1.43
CA VAL A 237 13.95 -1.34 0.34
C VAL A 237 13.23 -1.18 -1.01
N ALA A 238 12.25 -2.04 -1.31
CA ALA A 238 11.52 -2.00 -2.57
C ALA A 238 10.73 -0.70 -2.74
N LEU A 239 9.94 -0.30 -1.73
CA LEU A 239 9.14 0.92 -1.78
C LEU A 239 10.01 2.18 -1.71
N GLY A 240 11.06 2.19 -0.89
CA GLY A 240 11.99 3.31 -0.79
C GLY A 240 12.71 3.56 -2.10
N ALA A 241 13.19 2.49 -2.75
CA ALA A 241 13.86 2.59 -4.04
C ALA A 241 12.94 3.16 -5.13
N LEU A 242 11.68 2.75 -5.11
CA LEU A 242 10.66 3.24 -6.04
C LEU A 242 10.28 4.70 -5.77
N LEU A 243 9.90 5.04 -4.53
CA LEU A 243 9.37 6.37 -4.20
C LEU A 243 10.44 7.46 -4.30
N GLN A 244 11.66 7.19 -3.85
CA GLN A 244 12.73 8.20 -3.82
C GLN A 244 13.42 8.33 -5.18
N TRP A 245 13.71 7.19 -5.82
CA TRP A 245 14.60 7.15 -6.99
C TRP A 245 13.92 6.62 -8.25
N GLY A 246 12.65 6.24 -8.18
CA GLY A 246 11.92 5.68 -9.33
C GLY A 246 12.43 4.33 -9.79
N LEU A 247 13.21 3.60 -8.97
CA LEU A 247 13.81 2.33 -9.37
C LEU A 247 12.76 1.21 -9.39
N LEU A 248 12.66 0.48 -10.50
CA LEU A 248 11.62 -0.55 -10.69
C LEU A 248 12.14 -1.95 -10.40
N ALA A 249 13.42 -2.24 -10.61
CA ALA A 249 13.95 -3.59 -10.46
C ALA A 249 13.81 -4.15 -9.03
N PRO A 250 14.07 -3.38 -7.95
CA PRO A 250 13.85 -3.86 -6.58
C PRO A 250 12.38 -4.19 -6.31
N LEU A 251 11.46 -3.38 -6.84
CA LEU A 251 10.02 -3.61 -6.74
C LEU A 251 9.60 -4.89 -7.49
N LEU A 252 10.12 -5.11 -8.71
CA LEU A 252 9.80 -6.31 -9.48
C LEU A 252 10.30 -7.58 -8.79
N LEU A 253 11.51 -7.54 -8.24
CA LEU A 253 12.06 -8.66 -7.47
C LEU A 253 11.21 -8.94 -6.22
N TYR A 254 10.81 -7.89 -5.49
CA TYR A 254 9.90 -8.00 -4.36
C TYR A 254 8.54 -8.59 -4.77
N ALA A 255 7.91 -8.04 -5.81
CA ALA A 255 6.59 -8.45 -6.28
C ALA A 255 6.58 -9.88 -6.83
N TRP A 256 7.72 -10.37 -7.34
CA TRP A 256 7.86 -11.75 -7.74
C TRP A 256 7.99 -12.68 -6.54
N TYR A 257 8.93 -12.42 -5.65
CA TYR A 257 9.32 -13.40 -4.63
C TYR A 257 8.46 -13.36 -3.37
N VAL A 258 8.15 -12.17 -2.83
CA VAL A 258 7.49 -12.04 -1.53
C VAL A 258 6.07 -12.64 -1.53
N PRO A 259 5.22 -12.41 -2.55
CA PRO A 259 3.92 -13.07 -2.62
C PRO A 259 4.02 -14.60 -2.73
N ILE A 260 5.05 -15.13 -3.41
CA ILE A 260 5.27 -16.58 -3.53
C ILE A 260 5.68 -17.16 -2.18
N ALA A 261 6.62 -16.52 -1.49
CA ALA A 261 7.06 -16.92 -0.15
C ALA A 261 5.90 -16.92 0.85
N LEU A 262 5.13 -15.82 0.91
CA LEU A 262 3.97 -15.73 1.80
C LEU A 262 2.87 -16.73 1.43
N ARG A 263 2.66 -16.99 0.14
CA ARG A 263 1.73 -18.04 -0.30
C ARG A 263 2.18 -19.43 0.17
N ALA A 264 3.46 -19.74 0.07
CA ALA A 264 4.01 -21.02 0.51
C ALA A 264 3.82 -21.19 2.02
N GLU A 265 4.11 -20.15 2.81
CA GLU A 265 3.88 -20.16 4.26
C GLU A 265 2.38 -20.27 4.58
N VAL A 266 1.48 -19.57 3.89
CA VAL A 266 0.03 -19.66 4.22
C VAL A 266 -0.60 -21.01 3.83
N PHE A 267 -0.18 -21.63 2.72
CA PHE A 267 -0.90 -22.79 2.14
C PHE A 267 -0.12 -24.10 2.12
N SER A 268 1.21 -24.09 2.19
CA SER A 268 2.02 -25.27 1.92
C SER A 268 2.92 -25.66 3.09
N SER A 269 3.41 -24.69 3.86
CA SER A 269 4.33 -24.95 4.97
C SER A 269 4.17 -23.91 6.08
N PRO A 270 3.00 -23.83 6.73
CA PRO A 270 2.68 -22.81 7.74
C PRO A 270 3.60 -22.80 8.95
N ASP A 271 4.33 -23.88 9.20
CA ASP A 271 5.24 -23.98 10.34
C ASP A 271 6.73 -23.84 9.96
N SER A 272 7.06 -23.78 8.65
CA SER A 272 8.46 -23.81 8.21
C SER A 272 9.21 -22.55 8.57
N GLY A 273 8.65 -21.37 8.26
CA GLY A 273 9.25 -20.04 8.42
C GLY A 273 10.62 -19.83 7.74
N VAL A 274 11.16 -20.83 7.04
CA VAL A 274 12.44 -20.76 6.30
C VAL A 274 12.35 -19.71 5.20
N HIS A 275 11.18 -19.53 4.60
CA HIS A 275 11.03 -18.55 3.52
C HIS A 275 11.27 -17.11 4.01
N PHE A 276 11.06 -16.80 5.30
CA PHE A 276 11.32 -15.47 5.85
C PHE A 276 12.80 -15.14 5.96
N ILE A 277 13.65 -16.14 6.21
CA ILE A 277 15.12 -15.98 6.16
C ILE A 277 15.53 -15.63 4.73
N VAL A 278 14.97 -16.33 3.75
CA VAL A 278 15.25 -16.07 2.33
C VAL A 278 14.71 -14.70 1.91
N VAL A 279 13.54 -14.28 2.41
CA VAL A 279 13.02 -12.91 2.18
C VAL A 279 13.97 -11.85 2.78
N GLY A 280 14.56 -12.10 3.95
CA GLY A 280 15.59 -11.24 4.52
C GLY A 280 16.82 -11.12 3.61
N GLY A 281 17.31 -12.26 3.11
CA GLY A 281 18.38 -12.31 2.10
C GLY A 281 18.01 -11.57 0.80
N LEU A 282 16.77 -11.70 0.34
CA LEU A 282 16.24 -10.99 -0.82
C LEU A 282 16.26 -9.48 -0.59
N GLY A 283 16.01 -9.00 0.63
CA GLY A 283 16.15 -7.58 0.97
C GLY A 283 17.57 -7.07 0.68
N VAL A 284 18.59 -7.84 1.05
CA VAL A 284 20.00 -7.51 0.77
C VAL A 284 20.29 -7.52 -0.74
N VAL A 285 19.81 -8.55 -1.46
CA VAL A 285 19.95 -8.63 -2.92
C VAL A 285 19.25 -7.45 -3.59
N SER A 286 18.08 -7.03 -3.09
CA SER A 286 17.32 -5.90 -3.62
C SER A 286 18.07 -4.58 -3.49
N VAL A 287 18.88 -4.40 -2.43
CA VAL A 287 19.78 -3.24 -2.31
C VAL A 287 20.86 -3.27 -3.39
N ALA A 288 21.47 -4.42 -3.64
CA ALA A 288 22.46 -4.56 -4.71
C ALA A 288 21.86 -4.29 -6.10
N VAL A 289 20.64 -4.80 -6.35
CA VAL A 289 19.88 -4.54 -7.57
C VAL A 289 19.54 -3.05 -7.71
N ALA A 290 19.13 -2.39 -6.63
CA ALA A 290 18.87 -0.95 -6.63
C ALA A 290 20.13 -0.15 -6.98
N ALA A 291 21.27 -0.49 -6.39
CA ALA A 291 22.55 0.14 -6.69
C ALA A 291 22.94 -0.05 -8.17
N LEU A 292 22.76 -1.26 -8.70
CA LEU A 292 23.06 -1.54 -10.10
C LEU A 292 22.13 -0.76 -11.06
N GLU A 293 20.82 -0.74 -10.80
CA GLU A 293 19.86 0.04 -11.60
C GLU A 293 20.19 1.53 -11.55
N PHE A 294 20.53 2.06 -10.37
CA PHE A 294 20.93 3.45 -10.21
C PHE A 294 22.19 3.78 -11.03
N LEU A 295 23.23 2.93 -10.98
CA LEU A 295 24.46 3.12 -11.75
C LEU A 295 24.22 3.06 -13.27
N LEU A 296 23.38 2.13 -13.72
CA LEU A 296 23.01 2.03 -15.14
C LEU A 296 22.23 3.28 -15.60
N ARG A 297 21.30 3.77 -14.78
CA ARG A 297 20.53 4.99 -15.09
C ARG A 297 21.40 6.24 -15.06
N SER A 298 22.33 6.35 -14.11
CA SER A 298 23.21 7.51 -14.04
C SER A 298 24.17 7.59 -15.23
N ALA A 299 24.60 6.42 -15.74
CA ALA A 299 25.38 6.34 -16.97
C ALA A 299 24.59 6.72 -18.23
N LEU A 300 23.29 6.41 -18.29
CA LEU A 300 22.45 6.63 -19.49
C LEU A 300 21.70 7.97 -19.50
N LEU A 301 21.29 8.48 -18.33
CA LEU A 301 20.37 9.62 -18.19
C LEU A 301 21.00 10.82 -17.44
N GLY A 302 22.29 10.76 -17.10
CA GLY A 302 23.01 11.78 -16.33
C GLY A 302 22.94 11.56 -14.81
N TRP A 303 23.67 12.39 -14.05
CA TRP A 303 23.92 12.19 -12.60
C TRP A 303 22.63 11.95 -11.78
N ASP A 304 21.55 12.66 -12.10
CA ASP A 304 20.29 12.57 -11.36
C ASP A 304 19.47 11.30 -11.68
N GLY A 305 19.84 10.51 -12.70
CA GLY A 305 19.26 9.19 -12.98
C GLY A 305 17.73 9.16 -13.15
N GLY A 306 17.08 10.32 -13.34
CA GLY A 306 15.62 10.45 -13.38
C GLY A 306 14.92 10.34 -12.00
N ARG A 307 15.57 10.79 -10.92
CA ARG A 307 14.99 10.78 -9.56
C ARG A 307 13.61 11.45 -9.48
N PHE A 308 12.71 10.83 -8.70
CA PHE A 308 11.39 11.39 -8.42
C PHE A 308 11.41 12.43 -7.30
N SER A 309 12.31 12.29 -6.32
CA SER A 309 12.50 13.33 -5.31
C SER A 309 13.34 14.46 -5.90
N GLY A 310 12.70 15.60 -6.20
CA GLY A 310 13.39 16.82 -6.59
C GLY A 310 14.08 17.47 -5.39
N ASP A 311 15.38 17.22 -5.22
CA ASP A 311 16.27 18.23 -4.61
C ASP A 311 16.67 19.22 -5.73
N GLY A 312 15.68 19.84 -6.34
CA GLY A 312 15.87 20.85 -7.39
C GLY A 312 15.93 22.23 -6.77
N GLY A 313 17.12 22.64 -6.32
CA GLY A 313 17.49 24.05 -6.18
C GLY A 313 16.89 24.79 -5.00
N SER A 314 17.57 24.78 -3.86
CA SER A 314 17.70 26.02 -3.11
C SER A 314 18.39 27.02 -4.04
N ASP A 315 17.61 27.94 -4.61
CA ASP A 315 18.09 29.11 -5.35
C ASP A 315 19.12 29.84 -4.49
N THR A 316 20.38 29.44 -4.68
CA THR A 316 21.54 30.22 -4.30
C THR A 316 21.88 31.03 -5.54
N THR A 317 20.95 31.88 -5.96
CA THR A 317 21.29 32.96 -6.88
C THR A 317 22.04 34.00 -6.05
N THR A 318 23.33 33.72 -5.82
CA THR A 318 24.35 34.76 -5.72
C THR A 318 24.30 35.58 -7.01
N ALA A 319 23.41 36.56 -7.06
CA ALA A 319 23.54 37.69 -7.97
C ALA A 319 24.51 38.68 -7.30
N GLY A 320 25.80 38.49 -7.56
CA GLY A 320 26.84 39.47 -7.32
C GLY A 320 27.51 39.85 -8.65
N GLY A 321 27.49 41.15 -8.98
CA GLY A 321 28.29 41.79 -10.03
C GLY A 321 27.61 41.80 -11.41
N GLN A 322 27.38 42.94 -12.07
CA GLN A 322 28.11 44.22 -12.08
C GLN A 322 27.18 45.43 -12.03
#